data_AF-A0A1M6A2G2-F1
#
_entry.id   AF-A0A1M6A2G2-F1
#
_cell.length_a   1.000
_cell.length_b   1.000
_cell.length_c   1.000
_cell.angle_alpha   90.00
_cell.angle_beta   90.00
_cell.angle_gamma   90.00
#
_symmetry.space_group_name_H-M   'P 1'
#
loop_
_entity.id
_entity.type
_entity.pdbx_description
1 polymer ?
#
loop_
_entity_poly.entity_id
_entity_poly.type
_entity_poly.pdbx_seq_one_letter_code
_entity_poly.pdbx_strand_id
1 'polypeptide(L)'
;MKRTIFLVFMILFLITSTGFMQSKDQSIKFHKIEITASSINLVKFNIADTSNTAFVQETIDGNGRTKELKFYNSRHQSTYTGSGFYGGPIIRYNYSNNTIVETFYSDENQIANDFKTSEVPYRFIYHLDDAKNIKSIEKKYIMEFEWTLESLNETVKHLEVYKKYAFEGSELKDVFGYNYAVGKLNGISPMKK
;
A
#
# COMPACT_ATOMS: atom_id res chain seq x y z
N MET A 1 -34.31 -1.73 -51.32
CA MET A 1 -34.03 -2.81 -50.35
C MET A 1 -32.56 -2.92 -49.92
N LYS A 2 -31.58 -2.93 -50.85
CA LYS A 2 -30.14 -3.07 -50.50
C LYS A 2 -29.55 -1.91 -49.66
N ARG A 3 -29.99 -0.67 -49.87
CA ARG A 3 -29.52 0.51 -49.10
C ARG A 3 -29.97 0.51 -47.63
N THR A 4 -31.18 0.02 -47.36
CA THR A 4 -31.76 -0.02 -46.01
C THR A 4 -31.04 -1.04 -45.13
N ILE A 5 -30.69 -2.19 -45.70
CA ILE A 5 -29.94 -3.26 -45.00
C ILE A 5 -28.52 -2.77 -44.65
N PHE A 6 -27.87 -2.04 -45.54
CA PHE A 6 -26.54 -1.48 -45.29
C PHE A 6 -26.54 -0.46 -44.14
N LEU A 7 -27.56 0.40 -44.08
CA LEU A 7 -27.73 1.37 -43.00
C LEU A 7 -27.94 0.70 -41.63
N VAL A 8 -28.72 -0.38 -41.58
CA VAL A 8 -28.93 -1.16 -40.35
C VAL A 8 -27.63 -1.81 -39.88
N PHE A 9 -26.85 -2.40 -40.78
CA PHE A 9 -25.54 -2.97 -40.44
C PHE A 9 -24.54 -1.92 -39.95
N MET A 10 -24.53 -0.72 -40.54
CA MET A 10 -23.64 0.37 -40.12
C MET A 10 -24.00 0.89 -38.72
N ILE A 11 -25.31 0.98 -38.40
CA ILE A 11 -25.80 1.39 -37.08
C ILE A 11 -25.45 0.32 -36.03
N LEU A 12 -25.64 -0.97 -36.35
CA LEU A 12 -25.22 -2.06 -35.44
C LEU A 12 -23.70 -2.05 -35.20
N PHE A 13 -22.90 -1.81 -36.24
CA PHE A 13 -21.44 -1.73 -36.12
C PHE A 13 -21.00 -0.54 -35.25
N LEU A 14 -21.65 0.63 -35.39
CA LEU A 14 -21.43 1.81 -34.54
C LEU A 14 -21.83 1.60 -33.08
N ILE A 15 -22.91 0.85 -32.82
CA ILE A 15 -23.31 0.49 -31.45
C ILE A 15 -22.31 -0.49 -30.82
N THR A 16 -21.77 -1.43 -31.60
CA THR A 16 -20.75 -2.38 -31.09
C THR A 16 -19.36 -1.76 -30.93
N SER A 17 -19.00 -0.75 -31.73
CA SER A 17 -17.68 -0.11 -31.66
C SER A 17 -17.56 0.94 -30.56
N THR A 18 -18.69 1.51 -30.11
CA THR A 18 -18.71 2.50 -29.02
C THR A 18 -18.94 1.88 -27.63
N GLY A 19 -19.37 0.62 -27.56
CA GLY A 19 -19.68 -0.08 -26.29
C GLY A 19 -18.50 -0.69 -25.53
N PHE A 20 -17.26 -0.59 -26.04
CA PHE A 20 -16.09 -1.30 -25.48
C PHE A 20 -14.92 -0.42 -25.05
N MET A 21 -15.17 0.84 -24.69
CA MET A 21 -14.25 1.62 -23.85
C MET A 21 -14.99 2.17 -22.65
N GLN A 22 -15.55 1.27 -21.83
CA GLN A 22 -15.71 1.62 -20.43
C GLN A 22 -14.28 1.75 -19.90
N SER A 23 -13.84 2.99 -19.63
CA SER A 23 -12.68 3.22 -18.79
C SER A 23 -12.87 2.31 -17.59
N LYS A 24 -11.90 1.45 -17.34
CA LYS A 24 -11.89 0.56 -16.19
C LYS A 24 -11.84 1.48 -14.97
N ASP A 25 -13.00 1.88 -14.49
CA ASP A 25 -13.17 2.97 -13.54
C ASP A 25 -12.49 2.60 -12.23
N GLN A 26 -11.81 3.57 -11.64
CA GLN A 26 -11.30 3.42 -10.29
C GLN A 26 -12.49 3.19 -9.35
N SER A 27 -12.38 2.20 -8.47
CA SER A 27 -13.42 1.93 -7.48
C SER A 27 -12.90 2.20 -6.09
N ILE A 28 -13.77 2.72 -5.22
CA ILE A 28 -13.45 2.97 -3.82
C ILE A 28 -14.24 1.98 -2.97
N LYS A 29 -13.56 1.36 -2.00
CA LYS A 29 -14.13 0.45 -1.00
C LYS A 29 -13.77 0.93 0.40
N PHE A 30 -14.62 0.59 1.36
CA PHE A 30 -14.39 0.88 2.77
C PHE A 30 -14.37 -0.42 3.56
N HIS A 31 -13.42 -0.56 4.48
CA HIS A 31 -13.29 -1.74 5.32
C HIS A 31 -13.22 -1.32 6.78
N LYS A 32 -14.05 -1.94 7.62
CA LYS A 32 -14.07 -1.70 9.06
C LYS A 32 -12.76 -2.20 9.67
N ILE A 33 -12.16 -1.36 10.50
CA ILE A 33 -10.99 -1.71 11.29
C ILE A 33 -11.26 -1.45 12.78
N GLU A 34 -10.48 -2.10 13.62
CA GLU A 34 -10.35 -1.79 15.03
C GLU A 34 -8.92 -1.31 15.28
N ILE A 35 -8.79 -0.18 15.97
CA ILE A 35 -7.51 0.43 16.29
C ILE A 35 -7.29 0.25 17.79
N THR A 36 -6.18 -0.39 18.15
CA THR A 36 -5.69 -0.47 19.53
C THR A 36 -4.46 0.43 19.67
N ALA A 37 -4.00 0.68 20.91
CA ALA A 37 -2.55 0.91 21.09
C ALA A 37 -1.83 -0.30 20.48
N SER A 38 -0.63 -0.25 19.93
CA SER A 38 0.08 -1.41 19.32
C SER A 38 -0.46 -2.04 18.02
N SER A 39 -1.73 -1.98 17.63
CA SER A 39 -2.18 -2.67 16.40
C SER A 39 -3.41 -2.09 15.72
N ILE A 40 -3.59 -2.45 14.44
CA ILE A 40 -4.85 -2.32 13.73
C ILE A 40 -5.27 -3.70 13.28
N ASN A 41 -6.56 -4.00 13.43
CA ASN A 41 -7.15 -5.25 12.99
C ASN A 41 -8.23 -4.97 11.96
N LEU A 42 -8.20 -5.68 10.83
CA LEU A 42 -9.33 -5.69 9.92
C LEU A 42 -10.50 -6.46 10.57
N VAL A 43 -11.66 -5.81 10.68
CA VAL A 43 -12.87 -6.40 11.25
C VAL A 43 -13.82 -6.89 10.16
N LYS A 44 -14.02 -6.09 9.11
CA LYS A 44 -14.99 -6.42 8.04
C LYS A 44 -14.66 -5.71 6.73
N PHE A 45 -14.58 -6.45 5.65
CA PHE A 45 -14.48 -5.87 4.31
C PHE A 45 -15.81 -5.30 3.81
N ASN A 46 -15.74 -4.23 3.01
CA ASN A 46 -16.82 -3.72 2.17
C ASN A 46 -18.05 -3.27 2.99
N ILE A 47 -17.80 -2.41 3.97
CA ILE A 47 -18.88 -1.73 4.70
C ILE A 47 -19.45 -0.60 3.83
N ALA A 48 -20.77 -0.40 3.92
CA ALA A 48 -21.45 0.70 3.26
C ALA A 48 -21.52 1.96 4.14
N ASP A 49 -21.56 1.78 5.46
CA ASP A 49 -21.67 2.86 6.44
C ASP A 49 -20.37 2.98 7.25
N THR A 50 -19.77 4.16 7.23
CA THR A 50 -18.56 4.52 7.99
C THR A 50 -18.86 5.37 9.22
N SER A 51 -20.14 5.60 9.54
CA SER A 51 -20.56 6.39 10.69
C SER A 51 -20.07 5.76 12.00
N ASN A 52 -19.40 6.57 12.83
CA ASN A 52 -18.90 6.17 14.16
C ASN A 52 -18.02 4.91 14.19
N THR A 53 -17.36 4.56 13.08
CA THR A 53 -16.44 3.41 13.03
C THR A 53 -15.10 3.84 12.46
N ALA A 54 -14.00 3.28 12.97
CA ALA A 54 -12.73 3.36 12.28
C ALA A 54 -12.79 2.52 11.00
N PHE A 55 -12.17 3.00 9.94
CA PHE A 55 -12.16 2.33 8.65
C PHE A 55 -10.88 2.61 7.86
N VAL A 56 -10.59 1.73 6.92
CA VAL A 56 -9.65 1.98 5.83
C VAL A 56 -10.44 2.21 4.55
N GLN A 57 -10.07 3.23 3.80
CA GLN A 57 -10.53 3.46 2.44
C GLN A 57 -9.52 2.84 1.48
N GLU A 58 -9.97 1.93 0.63
CA GLU A 58 -9.20 1.33 -0.44
C GLU A 58 -9.59 1.95 -1.78
N THR A 59 -8.60 2.47 -2.53
CA THR A 59 -8.77 2.85 -3.93
C THR A 59 -8.21 1.74 -4.81
N ILE A 60 -9.04 1.19 -5.69
CA ILE A 60 -8.69 0.12 -6.62
C ILE A 60 -8.54 0.72 -8.03
N ASP A 61 -7.42 0.43 -8.70
CA ASP A 61 -7.16 0.87 -10.07
C ASP A 61 -7.98 0.10 -11.11
N GLY A 62 -7.92 0.55 -12.36
CA GLY A 62 -8.64 -0.10 -13.46
C GLY A 62 -8.22 -1.56 -13.71
N ASN A 63 -7.08 -2.00 -13.23
CA ASN A 63 -6.65 -3.39 -13.32
C ASN A 63 -7.12 -4.25 -12.14
N GLY A 64 -7.95 -3.70 -11.26
CA GLY A 64 -8.43 -4.40 -10.07
C GLY A 64 -7.39 -4.44 -8.94
N ARG A 65 -6.31 -3.64 -9.00
CA ARG A 65 -5.25 -3.63 -7.99
C ARG A 65 -5.45 -2.51 -6.98
N THR A 66 -5.09 -2.75 -5.73
CA THR A 66 -5.10 -1.75 -4.66
C THR A 66 -4.12 -0.60 -4.89
N LYS A 67 -4.55 0.52 -5.44
CA LYS A 67 -3.68 1.67 -5.68
C LYS A 67 -3.31 2.43 -4.41
N GLU A 68 -4.24 2.51 -3.45
CA GLU A 68 -4.07 3.32 -2.24
C GLU A 68 -4.90 2.76 -1.09
N LEU A 69 -4.36 2.87 0.12
CA LEU A 69 -5.05 2.66 1.39
C LEU A 69 -4.94 3.92 2.24
N LYS A 70 -6.06 4.40 2.80
CA LYS A 70 -6.12 5.54 3.72
C LYS A 70 -6.83 5.15 5.01
N PHE A 71 -6.21 5.40 6.15
CA PHE A 71 -6.72 4.98 7.45
C PHE A 71 -7.39 6.13 8.19
N TYR A 72 -8.57 5.86 8.73
CA TYR A 72 -9.40 6.85 9.42
C TYR A 72 -9.88 6.32 10.78
N ASN A 73 -9.87 7.20 11.78
CA ASN A 73 -10.51 6.91 13.07
C ASN A 73 -12.04 7.06 12.98
N SER A 74 -12.75 6.77 14.07
CA SER A 74 -14.21 6.86 14.14
C SER A 74 -14.78 8.28 13.99
N ARG A 75 -13.92 9.30 13.98
CA ARG A 75 -14.26 10.72 13.75
C ARG A 75 -13.92 11.18 12.32
N HIS A 76 -13.63 10.24 11.41
CA HIS A 76 -13.23 10.50 10.01
C HIS A 76 -11.96 11.33 9.88
N GLN A 77 -11.09 11.31 10.90
CA GLN A 77 -9.79 11.95 10.84
C GLN A 77 -8.76 10.93 10.37
N SER A 78 -7.90 11.36 9.43
CA SER A 78 -6.74 10.59 9.01
C SER A 78 -5.94 10.20 10.24
N THR A 79 -5.72 8.90 10.43
CA THR A 79 -5.12 8.38 11.66
C THR A 79 -4.06 7.34 11.34
N TYR A 80 -3.02 7.34 12.17
CA TYR A 80 -1.88 6.48 12.01
C TYR A 80 -2.30 5.00 12.04
N THR A 81 -1.50 4.15 11.42
CA THR A 81 -1.76 2.72 11.31
C THR A 81 -1.56 1.93 12.63
N GLY A 82 -1.71 2.58 13.79
CA GLY A 82 -1.55 2.00 15.14
C GLY A 82 -0.17 2.27 15.76
N SER A 83 -0.05 2.25 17.10
CA SER A 83 1.17 2.63 17.84
C SER A 83 2.26 1.54 17.92
N GLY A 84 2.35 0.69 16.90
CA GLY A 84 3.43 -0.27 16.67
C GLY A 84 3.78 -0.37 15.19
N PHE A 85 3.26 0.56 14.38
CA PHE A 85 3.38 0.52 12.93
C PHE A 85 4.35 1.57 12.40
N TYR A 86 4.99 1.17 11.32
CA TYR A 86 6.06 1.88 10.66
C TYR A 86 5.50 2.55 9.40
N GLY A 87 4.91 3.74 9.53
CA GLY A 87 4.56 4.61 8.40
C GLY A 87 3.23 5.34 8.54
N GLY A 88 3.09 6.45 7.81
CA GLY A 88 1.95 7.36 7.89
C GLY A 88 0.58 6.75 7.50
N PRO A 89 -0.52 7.51 7.69
CA PRO A 89 -1.91 7.05 7.52
C PRO A 89 -2.30 6.71 6.07
N ILE A 90 -1.43 6.96 5.10
CA ILE A 90 -1.71 6.75 3.68
C ILE A 90 -0.61 5.86 3.09
N ILE A 91 -1.01 4.77 2.44
CA ILE A 91 -0.12 3.84 1.73
C ILE A 91 -0.49 3.88 0.26
N ARG A 92 0.49 4.17 -0.61
CA ARG A 92 0.30 4.14 -2.06
C ARG A 92 1.17 3.08 -2.71
N TYR A 93 0.60 2.43 -3.70
CA TYR A 93 1.21 1.32 -4.42
C TYR A 93 1.61 1.73 -5.83
N ASN A 94 2.83 1.40 -6.22
CA ASN A 94 3.27 1.40 -7.61
C ASN A 94 3.67 -0.02 -8.03
N TYR A 95 3.28 -0.40 -9.25
CA TYR A 95 3.45 -1.75 -9.76
C TYR A 95 4.27 -1.76 -11.03
N SER A 96 5.24 -2.67 -11.06
CA SER A 96 5.98 -3.06 -12.27
C SER A 96 5.95 -4.58 -12.41
N ASN A 97 6.49 -5.11 -13.52
CA ASN A 97 6.43 -6.55 -13.81
C ASN A 97 7.02 -7.44 -12.70
N ASN A 98 8.06 -6.98 -12.04
CA ASN A 98 8.82 -7.73 -11.03
C ASN A 98 8.98 -6.96 -9.70
N THR A 99 8.25 -5.85 -9.50
CA THR A 99 8.31 -5.09 -8.25
C THR A 99 6.95 -4.58 -7.82
N ILE A 100 6.76 -4.56 -6.51
CA ILE A 100 5.69 -3.82 -5.83
C ILE A 100 6.37 -2.79 -4.93
N VAL A 101 5.97 -1.53 -5.04
CA VAL A 101 6.50 -0.44 -4.20
C VAL A 101 5.38 0.08 -3.31
N GLU A 102 5.54 -0.08 -2.00
CA GLU A 102 4.71 0.56 -0.97
C GLU A 102 5.39 1.84 -0.50
N THR A 103 4.71 2.98 -0.61
CA THR A 103 5.19 4.26 -0.07
C THR A 103 4.19 4.80 0.94
N PHE A 104 4.71 5.23 2.09
CA PHE A 104 3.96 5.74 3.22
C PHE A 104 3.99 7.27 3.24
N TYR A 105 2.84 7.87 3.52
CA TYR A 105 2.65 9.32 3.52
C TYR A 105 1.97 9.77 4.81
N SER A 106 2.45 10.89 5.39
CA SER A 106 1.83 11.55 6.56
C SER A 106 0.54 12.28 6.18
N ASP A 107 0.48 12.82 4.96
CA ASP A 107 -0.69 13.45 4.36
C ASP A 107 -0.71 13.23 2.83
N GLU A 108 -1.59 13.87 2.08
CA GLU A 108 -1.73 13.65 0.64
C GLU A 108 -0.44 13.91 -0.17
N ASN A 109 0.44 14.80 0.29
CA ASN A 109 1.62 15.26 -0.45
C ASN A 109 2.94 15.08 0.31
N GLN A 110 2.90 14.72 1.58
CA GLN A 110 4.08 14.59 2.43
C GLN A 110 4.41 13.12 2.67
N ILE A 111 5.63 12.72 2.30
CA ILE A 111 6.15 11.39 2.63
C ILE A 111 6.29 11.29 4.15
N ALA A 112 5.85 10.16 4.71
CA ALA A 112 6.02 9.91 6.14
C ALA A 112 7.52 9.78 6.45
N ASN A 113 8.04 10.65 7.30
CA ASN A 113 9.41 10.60 7.77
C ASN A 113 9.40 10.59 9.31
N ASP A 114 9.78 9.46 9.90
CA ASP A 114 9.95 9.33 11.35
C ASP A 114 11.22 8.56 11.69
N PHE A 115 12.28 8.73 10.90
CA PHE A 115 13.54 8.04 11.16
C PHE A 115 14.12 8.45 12.52
N LYS A 116 14.08 9.74 12.85
CA LYS A 116 14.69 10.30 14.06
C LYS A 116 14.09 9.76 15.35
N THR A 117 12.79 9.42 15.37
CA THR A 117 12.10 8.97 16.57
C THR A 117 12.02 7.45 16.65
N SER A 118 11.82 6.80 15.50
CA SER A 118 11.35 5.41 15.47
C SER A 118 12.00 4.56 14.36
N GLU A 119 13.00 5.10 13.64
CA GLU A 119 13.70 4.44 12.52
C GLU A 119 12.75 3.84 11.49
N VAL A 120 11.65 4.54 11.19
CA VAL A 120 10.58 4.05 10.33
C VAL A 120 10.96 4.20 8.85
N PRO A 121 10.95 3.12 8.04
CA PRO A 121 11.09 3.24 6.60
C PRO A 121 9.86 3.91 5.98
N TYR A 122 10.07 4.83 5.05
CA TYR A 122 8.97 5.47 4.32
C TYR A 122 8.54 4.67 3.10
N ARG A 123 9.33 3.68 2.69
CA ARG A 123 9.09 2.88 1.49
C ARG A 123 9.66 1.48 1.60
N PHE A 124 8.87 0.52 1.12
CA PHE A 124 9.26 -0.87 0.92
C PHE A 124 9.18 -1.20 -0.56
N ILE A 125 10.20 -1.88 -1.07
CA ILE A 125 10.26 -2.36 -2.45
C ILE A 125 10.37 -3.88 -2.38
N TYR A 126 9.31 -4.55 -2.79
CA TYR A 126 9.25 -6.01 -2.85
C TYR A 126 9.69 -6.43 -4.26
N HIS A 127 10.79 -7.15 -4.35
CA HIS A 127 11.27 -7.73 -5.59
C HIS A 127 10.69 -9.14 -5.74
N LEU A 128 10.07 -9.39 -6.89
CA LEU A 128 9.38 -10.63 -7.18
C LEU A 128 10.20 -11.53 -8.10
N ASP A 129 10.08 -12.84 -7.90
CA ASP A 129 10.52 -13.83 -8.89
C ASP A 129 9.48 -13.99 -10.03
N ASP A 130 9.78 -14.84 -11.00
CA ASP A 130 8.89 -15.12 -12.14
C ASP A 130 7.57 -15.76 -11.71
N ALA A 131 7.58 -16.49 -10.59
CA ALA A 131 6.41 -17.09 -9.95
C ALA A 131 5.67 -16.13 -9.00
N LYS A 132 6.06 -14.85 -8.98
CA LYS A 132 5.49 -13.77 -8.16
C LYS A 132 5.61 -13.95 -6.64
N ASN A 133 6.59 -14.74 -6.18
CA ASN A 133 6.97 -14.80 -4.77
C ASN A 133 7.91 -13.64 -4.41
N ILE A 134 7.95 -13.26 -3.13
CA ILE A 134 8.92 -12.26 -2.65
C ILE A 134 10.30 -12.88 -2.62
N LYS A 135 11.19 -12.41 -3.50
CA LYS A 135 12.60 -12.79 -3.54
C LYS A 135 13.43 -11.97 -2.55
N SER A 136 13.17 -10.67 -2.48
CA SER A 136 13.84 -9.76 -1.54
C SER A 136 12.97 -8.54 -1.23
N ILE A 137 13.26 -7.88 -0.12
CA ILE A 137 12.59 -6.66 0.33
C ILE A 137 13.67 -5.60 0.57
N GLU A 138 13.59 -4.48 -0.13
CA GLU A 138 14.42 -3.30 0.13
C GLU A 138 13.62 -2.26 0.92
N LYS A 139 14.24 -1.68 1.94
CA LYS A 139 13.67 -0.61 2.77
C LYS A 139 14.37 0.70 2.46
N LYS A 140 13.62 1.79 2.31
CA LYS A 140 14.17 3.15 2.15
C LYS A 140 13.80 4.02 3.34
N TYR A 141 14.76 4.83 3.77
CA TYR A 141 14.65 5.75 4.90
C TYR A 141 14.98 7.16 4.43
N ILE A 142 14.36 8.16 5.06
CA ILE A 142 14.77 9.57 4.94
C ILE A 142 15.47 9.90 6.26
N MET A 143 16.73 10.31 6.18
CA MET A 143 17.52 10.71 7.35
C MET A 143 17.70 12.23 7.31
N GLU A 144 16.92 12.96 8.11
CA GLU A 144 16.99 14.43 8.21
C GLU A 144 17.78 14.86 9.44
N PHE A 145 19.04 14.43 9.53
CA PHE A 145 19.97 14.92 10.53
C PHE A 145 21.40 14.88 10.01
N GLU A 146 22.21 15.82 10.46
CA GLU A 146 23.62 15.89 10.11
C GLU A 146 24.44 14.99 11.04
N TRP A 147 25.23 14.10 10.45
CA TRP A 147 26.23 13.32 11.18
C TRP A 147 27.48 14.16 11.37
N THR A 148 27.91 14.35 12.62
CA THR A 148 29.29 14.75 12.87
C THR A 148 30.17 13.50 12.81
N LEU A 149 31.45 13.67 12.47
CA LEU A 149 32.38 12.53 12.46
C LEU A 149 32.46 11.87 13.85
N GLU A 150 32.35 12.68 14.91
CA GLU A 150 32.32 12.22 16.30
C GLU A 150 31.08 11.36 16.59
N SER A 151 29.88 11.84 16.25
CA SER A 151 28.63 11.09 16.51
C SER A 151 28.56 9.80 15.69
N LEU A 152 29.09 9.81 14.46
CA LEU A 152 29.21 8.60 13.64
C LEU A 152 30.14 7.57 14.28
N ASN A 153 31.34 7.99 14.71
CA ASN A 153 32.31 7.10 15.33
C ASN A 153 31.80 6.51 16.65
N GLU A 154 31.11 7.31 17.47
CA GLU A 154 30.48 6.85 18.70
C GLU A 154 29.37 5.84 18.41
N THR A 155 28.53 6.11 17.41
CA THR A 155 27.46 5.19 16.98
C THR A 155 28.05 3.86 16.51
N VAL A 156 29.08 3.88 15.66
CA VAL A 156 29.75 2.65 15.20
C VAL A 156 30.28 1.85 16.39
N LYS A 157 30.94 2.50 17.35
CA LYS A 157 31.45 1.85 18.55
C LYS A 157 30.34 1.22 19.38
N HIS A 158 29.20 1.88 19.54
CA HIS A 158 28.04 1.31 20.23
C HIS A 158 27.42 0.14 19.45
N LEU A 159 27.33 0.23 18.12
CA LEU A 159 26.83 -0.86 17.28
C LEU A 159 27.71 -2.12 17.35
N GLU A 160 29.03 -1.99 17.50
CA GLU A 160 29.93 -3.14 17.74
C GLU A 160 29.54 -3.95 18.98
N VAL A 161 29.01 -3.29 20.04
CA VAL A 161 28.55 -3.97 21.26
C VAL A 161 27.38 -4.91 20.97
N TYR A 162 26.53 -4.55 19.99
CA TYR A 162 25.35 -5.32 19.65
C TYR A 162 25.63 -6.49 18.68
N LYS A 163 26.75 -6.47 17.95
CA LYS A 163 27.12 -7.54 17.01
C LYS A 163 27.28 -8.92 17.63
N LYS A 164 27.51 -8.99 18.95
CA LYS A 164 27.63 -10.25 19.69
C LYS A 164 26.29 -10.95 19.93
N TYR A 165 25.17 -10.23 19.80
CA TYR A 165 23.84 -10.80 19.98
C TYR A 165 23.32 -11.35 18.66
N ALA A 166 22.54 -12.41 18.73
CA ALA A 166 21.83 -12.93 17.56
C ALA A 166 20.87 -11.87 17.04
N PHE A 167 20.75 -11.78 15.71
CA PHE A 167 19.77 -10.90 15.10
C PHE A 167 18.35 -11.42 15.38
N GLU A 168 17.60 -10.67 16.19
CA GLU A 168 16.17 -10.91 16.45
C GLU A 168 15.31 -9.91 15.69
N GLY A 169 15.35 -9.97 14.35
CA GLY A 169 14.45 -9.17 13.52
C GLY A 169 13.19 -9.96 13.16
N SER A 170 12.02 -9.34 13.30
CA SER A 170 10.82 -9.85 12.62
C SER A 170 10.91 -9.49 11.13
N GLU A 171 11.09 -10.50 10.27
CA GLU A 171 11.01 -10.29 8.83
C GLU A 171 9.54 -10.12 8.40
N LEU A 172 9.26 -9.08 7.61
CA LEU A 172 8.01 -8.99 6.86
C LEU A 172 7.95 -10.18 5.89
N LYS A 173 6.90 -11.00 6.05
CA LYS A 173 6.70 -12.20 5.23
C LYS A 173 5.77 -11.95 4.04
N ASP A 174 5.03 -10.85 4.07
CA ASP A 174 4.05 -10.45 3.08
C ASP A 174 4.13 -8.93 2.82
N VAL A 175 3.35 -8.48 1.83
CA VAL A 175 3.14 -7.06 1.56
C VAL A 175 2.20 -6.50 2.63
N PHE A 176 2.60 -5.44 3.34
CA PHE A 176 1.92 -5.05 4.57
C PHE A 176 0.43 -4.71 4.38
N GLY A 177 0.12 -3.78 3.48
CA GLY A 177 -1.28 -3.33 3.34
C GLY A 177 -2.19 -4.38 2.68
N TYR A 178 -1.64 -5.52 2.28
CA TYR A 178 -2.40 -6.64 1.75
C TYR A 178 -3.52 -7.05 2.71
N ASN A 179 -3.27 -7.08 4.03
CA ASN A 179 -4.26 -7.48 5.03
C ASN A 179 -5.49 -6.57 5.11
N TYR A 180 -5.43 -5.37 4.54
CA TYR A 180 -6.50 -4.36 4.59
C TYR A 180 -7.18 -4.12 3.24
N ALA A 181 -6.74 -4.84 2.20
CA ALA A 181 -7.12 -4.59 0.82
C ALA A 181 -7.99 -5.73 0.25
N VAL A 182 -9.06 -5.42 -0.49
CA VAL A 182 -9.86 -6.39 -1.26
C VAL A 182 -9.37 -6.52 -2.69
N GLY A 183 -8.87 -5.44 -3.30
CA GLY A 183 -8.29 -5.48 -4.66
C GLY A 183 -7.05 -6.37 -4.76
N LYS A 184 -6.37 -6.62 -3.63
CA LYS A 184 -5.32 -7.64 -3.45
C LYS A 184 -4.38 -7.75 -4.67
N LEU A 185 -3.68 -6.67 -5.02
CA LEU A 185 -2.63 -6.64 -6.05
C LEU A 185 -2.92 -7.45 -7.36
N ASN A 186 -4.18 -7.49 -7.83
CA ASN A 186 -4.65 -8.34 -8.95
C ASN A 186 -4.50 -9.85 -8.69
N GLY A 187 -4.89 -10.30 -7.49
CA GLY A 187 -4.81 -11.69 -7.06
C GLY A 187 -3.40 -12.19 -6.74
N ILE A 188 -2.36 -11.34 -6.90
CA ILE A 188 -0.99 -11.70 -6.52
C ILE A 188 -0.92 -11.61 -5.00
N SER A 189 -0.57 -12.71 -4.33
CA SER A 189 -0.30 -12.77 -2.89
C SER A 189 1.18 -13.09 -2.66
N PRO A 190 2.09 -12.11 -2.83
CA PRO A 190 3.51 -12.36 -2.66
C PRO A 190 3.78 -12.73 -1.21
N MET A 191 4.37 -13.89 -1.00
CA MET A 191 4.89 -14.31 0.30
C MET A 191 6.38 -14.60 0.18
N LYS A 192 7.12 -14.34 1.25
CA LYS A 192 8.50 -14.81 1.40
C LYS A 192 8.42 -16.30 1.78
N LYS A 193 9.04 -17.16 0.95
CA LYS A 193 9.18 -18.59 1.23
C LYS A 193 10.25 -18.83 2.30
#